data_AF-A0A9E5DYJ3-F1
#
_entry.id   AF-A0A9E5DYJ3-F1
#
_cell.length_a   1.000
_cell.length_b   1.000
_cell.length_c   1.000
_cell.angle_alpha   90.00
_cell.angle_beta   90.00
_cell.angle_gamma   90.00
#
_symmetry.space_group_name_H-M   'P 1'
#
loop_
_entity.id
_entity.type
_entity.pdbx_description
1 polymer ?
#
loop_
_entity_poly.entity_id
_entity_poly.type
_entity_poly.pdbx_seq_one_letter_code
_entity_poly.pdbx_strand_id
1 'polypeptide(L)'
;MTLSVHFASWQFDLRSASDLRGAMRTCLRDAEYLGGPNVLVGRDVDIAAWSWLGEVCLLRSDWLPAVAAALRDVIANGTPMEHQALVDLLANETATVRLLPWTAGWALGHGDWTGTRSGTGWGGSSTAPRLDHVLANQERYAEAWSAKVHEVPWKTQMVALNNPEQLRALLEQTARAGRGPVTPQGDHGWDWLVQQVAFVPWVGQALAELLPWALTTDAGLGYAALDYLLIGQDAWLWLDCVRRWRQNPPWWARTPLKNRPKGWTRRARHSHDSALTTYGDLALRFETLHGRQGPPLLDLAPP
;
A
#
# COMPACT_ATOMS: atom_id res chain seq x y z
N MET A 1 12.21 10.47 13.34
CA MET A 1 11.73 9.19 12.78
C MET A 1 11.93 9.24 11.28
N THR A 2 12.23 8.11 10.63
CA THR A 2 12.52 8.02 9.18
C THR A 2 11.64 6.95 8.54
N LEU A 3 11.41 7.05 7.23
CA LEU A 3 10.94 5.96 6.40
C LEU A 3 12.17 5.33 5.73
N SER A 4 12.47 4.07 6.06
CA SER A 4 13.54 3.32 5.40
C SER A 4 12.99 2.59 4.19
N VAL A 5 13.56 2.85 3.01
CA VAL A 5 13.22 2.20 1.74
C VAL A 5 14.43 1.42 1.25
N HIS A 6 14.22 0.15 0.89
CA HIS A 6 15.24 -0.68 0.26
C HIS A 6 14.81 -0.95 -1.18
N PHE A 7 15.64 -0.56 -2.15
CA PHE A 7 15.31 -0.68 -3.56
C PHE A 7 16.57 -0.99 -4.36
N ALA A 8 16.58 -2.11 -5.10
CA ALA A 8 17.78 -2.61 -5.78
C ALA A 8 19.01 -2.60 -4.86
N SER A 9 20.05 -1.81 -5.17
CA SER A 9 21.25 -1.62 -4.34
C SER A 9 21.14 -0.44 -3.36
N TRP A 10 20.07 0.35 -3.41
CA TRP A 10 19.89 1.54 -2.60
C TRP A 10 19.15 1.24 -1.29
N GLN A 11 19.59 1.96 -0.27
CA GLN A 11 18.87 2.09 0.99
C GLN A 11 18.74 3.58 1.29
N PHE A 12 17.51 4.06 1.40
CA PHE A 12 17.21 5.45 1.71
C PHE A 12 16.55 5.57 3.09
N ASP A 13 17.04 6.47 3.92
CA ASP A 13 16.37 6.87 5.17
C ASP A 13 15.76 8.25 4.99
N LEU A 14 14.47 8.27 4.66
CA LEU A 14 13.74 9.47 4.26
C LEU A 14 13.09 10.14 5.47
N ARG A 15 13.08 11.47 5.50
CA ARG A 15 12.36 12.28 6.50
C ARG A 15 11.43 13.30 5.88
N SER A 16 11.66 13.68 4.63
CA SER A 16 10.92 14.78 4.00
C SER A 16 10.63 14.59 2.51
N ALA A 17 9.85 15.52 1.95
CA ALA A 17 9.63 15.63 0.51
C ALA A 17 10.95 15.93 -0.24
N SER A 18 11.85 16.74 0.34
CA SER A 18 13.18 16.97 -0.23
C SER A 18 14.05 15.73 -0.26
N ASP A 19 13.99 14.89 0.79
CA ASP A 19 14.70 13.60 0.81
C ASP A 19 14.17 12.65 -0.28
N LEU A 20 12.84 12.58 -0.44
CA LEU A 20 12.19 11.80 -1.52
C LEU A 20 12.71 12.24 -2.89
N ARG A 21 12.71 13.55 -3.17
CA ARG A 21 13.27 14.10 -4.41
C ARG A 21 14.74 13.73 -4.59
N GLY A 22 15.54 13.86 -3.53
CA GLY A 22 16.97 13.50 -3.55
C GLY A 22 17.19 12.03 -3.89
N ALA A 23 16.39 11.13 -3.31
CA ALA A 23 16.42 9.70 -3.60
C ALA A 23 16.00 9.41 -5.05
N MET A 24 14.91 10.01 -5.52
CA MET A 24 14.45 9.91 -6.91
C MET A 24 15.54 10.30 -7.92
N ARG A 25 16.20 11.44 -7.71
CA ARG A 25 17.31 11.90 -8.57
C ARG A 25 18.55 11.01 -8.46
N THR A 26 18.79 10.41 -7.30
CA THR A 26 19.90 9.46 -7.12
C THR A 26 19.67 8.20 -7.95
N CYS A 27 18.48 7.61 -7.91
CA CYS A 27 18.15 6.47 -8.77
C CYS A 27 18.28 6.79 -10.26
N LEU A 28 17.90 8.00 -10.69
CA LEU A 28 18.02 8.39 -12.10
C LEU A 28 19.46 8.63 -12.56
N ARG A 29 20.34 9.16 -11.70
CA ARG A 29 21.76 9.28 -12.05
C ARG A 29 22.38 7.93 -12.37
N ASP A 30 22.02 6.89 -11.63
CA ASP A 30 22.51 5.54 -11.90
C ASP A 30 21.84 4.93 -13.16
N ALA A 31 20.64 5.40 -13.50
CA ALA A 31 19.92 5.02 -14.71
C ALA A 31 20.54 5.61 -16.00
N GLU A 32 21.27 6.74 -15.91
CA GLU A 32 21.92 7.38 -17.05
C GLU A 32 22.83 6.42 -17.83
N TYR A 33 23.48 5.47 -17.13
CA TYR A 33 24.30 4.43 -17.76
C TYR A 33 23.53 3.59 -18.79
N LEU A 34 22.22 3.39 -18.59
CA LEU A 34 21.33 2.65 -19.47
C LEU A 34 20.63 3.52 -20.53
N GLY A 35 20.85 4.84 -20.52
CA GLY A 35 20.28 5.77 -21.50
C GLY A 35 18.77 6.00 -21.37
N GLY A 36 18.17 5.68 -20.23
CA GLY A 36 16.74 5.88 -19.96
C GLY A 36 16.41 5.80 -18.47
N PRO A 37 15.15 5.97 -18.06
CA PRO A 37 14.75 6.03 -16.65
C PRO A 37 14.67 4.64 -15.97
N ASN A 38 15.59 3.74 -16.32
CA ASN A 38 15.61 2.35 -15.85
C ASN A 38 16.90 2.04 -15.09
N VAL A 39 16.77 1.20 -14.08
CA VAL A 39 17.88 0.76 -13.24
C VAL A 39 17.98 -0.75 -13.22
N LEU A 40 19.19 -1.28 -13.08
CA LEU A 40 19.42 -2.71 -12.93
C LEU A 40 19.14 -3.17 -11.50
N VAL A 41 18.38 -4.26 -11.38
CA VAL A 41 18.19 -5.02 -10.15
C VAL A 41 18.87 -6.38 -10.36
N GLY A 42 20.08 -6.51 -9.85
CA GLY A 42 20.92 -7.67 -10.12
C GLY A 42 21.60 -7.57 -11.49
N ARG A 43 21.73 -8.70 -12.20
CA ARG A 43 22.58 -8.79 -13.40
C ARG A 43 21.88 -8.41 -14.71
N ASP A 44 20.65 -8.88 -14.90
CA ASP A 44 19.97 -8.86 -16.21
C ASP A 44 18.52 -8.37 -16.16
N VAL A 45 18.06 -7.83 -15.01
CA VAL A 45 16.69 -7.33 -14.85
C VAL A 45 16.74 -5.83 -14.68
N ASP A 46 16.03 -5.10 -15.53
CA ASP A 46 15.84 -3.66 -15.39
C ASP A 46 14.40 -3.33 -14.94
N ILE A 47 14.29 -2.31 -14.10
CA ILE A 47 12.99 -1.79 -13.65
C ILE A 47 13.01 -0.27 -13.73
N ALA A 48 11.82 0.35 -13.72
CA ALA A 48 11.72 1.81 -13.66
C ALA A 48 12.41 2.34 -12.39
N ALA A 49 13.23 3.38 -12.52
CA ALA A 49 14.05 3.94 -11.44
C ALA A 49 13.23 4.38 -10.21
N TRP A 50 11.95 4.67 -10.40
CA TRP A 50 11.05 5.18 -9.38
C TRP A 50 9.96 4.19 -8.94
N SER A 51 9.98 2.93 -9.39
CA SER A 51 8.93 1.94 -9.07
C SER A 51 8.73 1.73 -7.56
N TRP A 52 9.78 1.91 -6.75
CA TRP A 52 9.67 1.86 -5.27
C TRP A 52 8.69 2.88 -4.68
N LEU A 53 8.39 3.99 -5.38
CA LEU A 53 7.37 4.93 -4.95
C LEU A 53 5.96 4.30 -4.96
N GLY A 54 5.72 3.28 -5.78
CA GLY A 54 4.50 2.49 -5.76
C GLY A 54 4.26 1.84 -4.39
N GLU A 55 5.30 1.24 -3.80
CA GLU A 55 5.23 0.64 -2.47
C GLU A 55 5.02 1.70 -1.37
N VAL A 56 5.69 2.86 -1.47
CA VAL A 56 5.45 3.98 -0.55
C VAL A 56 4.00 4.45 -0.64
N CYS A 57 3.49 4.64 -1.87
CA CYS A 57 2.09 5.01 -2.09
C CYS A 57 1.13 3.96 -1.54
N LEU A 58 1.46 2.67 -1.60
CA LEU A 58 0.63 1.59 -1.09
C LEU A 58 0.64 1.54 0.44
N LEU A 59 1.81 1.61 1.07
CA LEU A 59 2.01 1.31 2.49
C LEU A 59 1.93 2.55 3.41
N ARG A 60 2.11 3.76 2.88
CA ARG A 60 2.26 5.00 3.67
C ARG A 60 1.39 6.12 3.13
N SER A 61 0.10 6.06 3.41
CA SER A 61 -0.87 7.11 3.06
C SER A 61 -0.51 8.49 3.62
N ASP A 62 0.16 8.54 4.78
CA ASP A 62 0.68 9.75 5.39
C ASP A 62 1.84 10.38 4.60
N TRP A 63 2.48 9.61 3.70
CA TRP A 63 3.54 10.09 2.81
C TRP A 63 3.04 10.59 1.45
N LEU A 64 1.77 10.36 1.08
CA LEU A 64 1.24 10.79 -0.22
C LEU A 64 1.43 12.30 -0.50
N PRO A 65 1.20 13.23 0.45
CA PRO A 65 1.45 14.65 0.20
C PRO A 65 2.94 14.95 -0.07
N ALA A 66 3.86 14.24 0.58
CA ALA A 66 5.29 14.41 0.39
C ALA A 66 5.75 13.86 -0.96
N VAL A 67 5.22 12.69 -1.37
CA VAL A 67 5.44 12.12 -2.71
C VAL A 67 4.91 13.09 -3.77
N ALA A 68 3.70 13.61 -3.61
CA ALA A 68 3.13 14.59 -4.52
C ALA A 68 3.98 15.86 -4.62
N ALA A 69 4.48 16.38 -3.49
CA ALA A 69 5.36 17.55 -3.48
C ALA A 69 6.69 17.29 -4.22
N ALA A 70 7.30 16.12 -4.02
CA ALA A 70 8.52 15.73 -4.72
C ALA A 70 8.30 15.62 -6.24
N LEU A 71 7.18 15.01 -6.67
CA LEU A 71 6.82 14.90 -8.09
C LEU A 71 6.46 16.25 -8.72
N ARG A 72 5.92 17.21 -7.96
CA ARG A 72 5.69 18.58 -8.46
C ARG A 72 6.98 19.32 -8.79
N ASP A 73 8.05 19.13 -8.01
CA ASP A 73 9.35 19.70 -8.37
C ASP A 73 9.88 19.14 -9.69
N VAL A 74 9.59 17.87 -9.99
CA VAL A 74 9.88 17.27 -11.30
C VAL A 74 9.09 17.95 -12.41
N ILE A 75 7.81 18.25 -12.21
CA ILE A 75 7.03 19.00 -13.21
C ILE A 75 7.64 20.38 -13.50
N ALA A 76 8.02 21.11 -12.44
CA ALA A 76 8.47 22.49 -12.56
C ALA A 76 9.92 22.62 -13.08
N ASN A 77 10.80 21.72 -12.64
CA ASN A 77 12.26 21.85 -12.79
C ASN A 77 12.92 20.59 -13.36
N GLY A 78 12.13 19.63 -13.86
CA GLY A 78 12.61 18.34 -14.31
C GLY A 78 13.33 18.37 -15.66
N THR A 79 14.23 17.41 -15.81
CA THR A 79 14.85 17.04 -17.07
C THR A 79 13.92 16.15 -17.90
N PRO A 80 14.15 16.00 -19.22
CA PRO A 80 13.37 15.06 -20.05
C PRO A 80 13.34 13.63 -19.51
N MET A 81 14.44 13.16 -18.92
CA MET A 81 14.53 11.84 -18.30
C MET A 81 13.67 11.73 -17.04
N GLU A 82 13.61 12.78 -16.21
CA GLU A 82 12.71 12.84 -15.05
C GLU A 82 11.23 12.87 -15.49
N HIS A 83 10.90 13.54 -16.59
CA HIS A 83 9.54 13.53 -17.16
C HIS A 83 9.15 12.13 -17.65
N GLN A 84 10.06 11.43 -18.35
CA GLN A 84 9.84 10.04 -18.75
C GLN A 84 9.64 9.12 -17.54
N ALA A 85 10.49 9.24 -16.52
CA ALA A 85 10.40 8.48 -15.28
C ALA A 85 9.06 8.70 -14.55
N LEU A 86 8.56 9.94 -14.55
CA LEU A 86 7.24 10.27 -14.00
C LEU A 86 6.13 9.52 -14.74
N VAL A 87 6.13 9.57 -16.06
CA VAL A 87 5.11 8.88 -16.86
C VAL A 87 5.21 7.37 -16.68
N ASP A 88 6.41 6.81 -16.64
CA ASP A 88 6.63 5.38 -16.38
C ASP A 88 6.13 4.96 -14.99
N LEU A 89 6.39 5.77 -13.96
CA LEU A 89 5.86 5.55 -12.61
C LEU A 89 4.33 5.47 -12.62
N LEU A 90 3.65 6.48 -13.18
CA LEU A 90 2.20 6.54 -13.20
C LEU A 90 1.57 5.45 -14.09
N ALA A 91 2.25 5.05 -15.16
CA ALA A 91 1.77 4.04 -16.09
C ALA A 91 1.88 2.60 -15.55
N ASN A 92 2.89 2.32 -14.71
CA ASN A 92 3.23 0.96 -14.29
C ASN A 92 2.90 0.66 -12.83
N GLU A 93 2.90 1.65 -11.94
CA GLU A 93 2.65 1.42 -10.52
C GLU A 93 1.19 1.72 -10.15
N THR A 94 0.39 0.66 -9.97
CA THR A 94 -1.06 0.81 -9.70
C THR A 94 -1.39 1.56 -8.41
N ALA A 95 -0.51 1.51 -7.41
CA ALA A 95 -0.70 2.26 -6.17
C ALA A 95 -0.67 3.79 -6.39
N THR A 96 -0.11 4.27 -7.51
CA THR A 96 -0.03 5.71 -7.81
C THR A 96 -1.38 6.34 -8.14
N VAL A 97 -2.45 5.58 -8.38
CA VAL A 97 -3.82 6.13 -8.44
C VAL A 97 -4.20 6.88 -7.16
N ARG A 98 -3.60 6.54 -6.02
CA ARG A 98 -3.78 7.29 -4.77
C ARG A 98 -3.27 8.73 -4.85
N LEU A 99 -2.43 9.05 -5.84
CA LEU A 99 -1.91 10.38 -6.09
C LEU A 99 -2.83 11.25 -6.95
N LEU A 100 -3.91 10.70 -7.53
CA LEU A 100 -4.86 11.43 -8.40
C LEU A 100 -5.30 12.80 -7.84
N PRO A 101 -5.60 12.96 -6.53
CA PRO A 101 -5.96 14.27 -5.98
C PRO A 101 -4.91 15.37 -6.22
N TRP A 102 -3.66 14.99 -6.44
CA TRP A 102 -2.55 15.90 -6.70
C TRP A 102 -2.10 15.93 -8.17
N THR A 103 -2.36 14.87 -8.94
CA THR A 103 -1.82 14.68 -10.31
C THR A 103 -2.84 14.91 -11.42
N ALA A 104 -4.15 14.87 -11.14
CA ALA A 104 -5.20 14.96 -12.18
C ALA A 104 -5.07 16.21 -13.07
N GLY A 105 -4.67 17.35 -12.49
CA GLY A 105 -4.50 18.60 -13.22
C GLY A 105 -3.27 18.65 -14.15
N TRP A 106 -2.32 17.72 -14.04
CA TRP A 106 -1.05 17.79 -14.80
C TRP A 106 -1.24 17.55 -16.30
N ALA A 107 -2.30 16.83 -16.70
CA ALA A 107 -2.63 16.60 -18.10
C ALA A 107 -2.84 17.90 -18.89
N LEU A 108 -3.30 18.97 -18.24
CA LEU A 108 -3.64 20.25 -18.89
C LEU A 108 -2.41 21.01 -19.43
N GLY A 109 -1.21 20.73 -18.91
CA GLY A 109 0.04 21.39 -19.33
C GLY A 109 1.12 20.44 -19.85
N HIS A 110 1.00 19.15 -19.56
CA HIS A 110 2.08 18.16 -19.76
C HIS A 110 1.58 16.86 -20.41
N GLY A 111 0.37 16.85 -20.97
CA GLY A 111 -0.30 15.64 -21.46
C GLY A 111 0.43 14.90 -22.57
N ASP A 112 1.27 15.58 -23.35
CA ASP A 112 2.06 15.02 -24.45
C ASP A 112 3.34 14.31 -24.01
N TRP A 113 3.71 14.40 -22.73
CA TRP A 113 4.88 13.69 -22.19
C TRP A 113 4.70 12.18 -22.29
N THR A 114 5.75 11.49 -22.74
CA THR A 114 5.74 10.05 -22.99
C THR A 114 6.69 9.30 -22.04
N GLY A 115 6.26 8.15 -21.53
CA GLY A 115 7.11 7.18 -20.87
C GLY A 115 7.87 6.29 -21.85
N THR A 116 8.73 5.42 -21.32
CA THR A 116 9.56 4.49 -22.07
C THR A 116 9.13 3.03 -21.95
N ARG A 117 8.28 2.70 -20.97
CA ARG A 117 7.84 1.31 -20.69
C ARG A 117 6.38 1.09 -21.04
N SER A 118 6.08 -0.14 -21.47
CA SER A 118 4.70 -0.51 -21.73
C SER A 118 3.88 -0.63 -20.45
N GLY A 119 2.86 0.23 -20.29
CA GLY A 119 1.95 0.19 -19.15
C GLY A 119 1.16 -1.13 -19.12
N THR A 120 1.41 -1.98 -18.13
CA THR A 120 0.60 -3.18 -17.89
C THR A 120 -0.47 -2.97 -16.83
N GLY A 121 -0.36 -1.91 -16.02
CA GLY A 121 -1.16 -1.70 -14.80
C GLY A 121 -2.61 -1.29 -15.01
N TRP A 122 -2.96 -0.74 -16.19
CA TRP A 122 -4.28 -0.12 -16.44
C TRP A 122 -5.06 -0.74 -17.63
N GLY A 123 -4.60 -1.87 -18.16
CA GLY A 123 -5.31 -2.61 -19.21
C GLY A 123 -5.11 -2.10 -20.65
N GLY A 124 -4.11 -1.24 -20.91
CA GLY A 124 -3.77 -0.77 -22.26
C GLY A 124 -2.30 -0.99 -22.61
N SER A 125 -1.99 -1.76 -23.65
CA SER A 125 -0.62 -2.01 -24.12
C SER A 125 -0.13 -0.90 -25.05
N SER A 126 0.50 0.15 -24.52
CA SER A 126 1.30 1.10 -25.32
C SER A 126 2.73 1.07 -24.85
N THR A 127 3.70 0.87 -25.75
CA THR A 127 5.15 0.90 -25.45
C THR A 127 5.69 2.31 -25.18
N ALA A 128 4.89 3.34 -25.44
CA ALA A 128 5.18 4.73 -25.10
C ALA A 128 3.89 5.36 -24.53
N PRO A 129 3.59 5.16 -23.24
CA PRO A 129 2.38 5.72 -22.63
C PRO A 129 2.48 7.25 -22.60
N ARG A 130 1.40 7.95 -22.94
CA ARG A 130 1.30 9.42 -22.79
C ARG A 130 0.66 9.77 -21.46
N LEU A 131 1.10 10.87 -20.84
CA LEU A 131 0.65 11.27 -19.51
C LEU A 131 -0.87 11.49 -19.46
N ASP A 132 -1.46 12.15 -20.45
CA ASP A 132 -2.91 12.37 -20.54
C ASP A 132 -3.72 11.06 -20.54
N HIS A 133 -3.28 10.07 -21.33
CA HIS A 133 -3.90 8.75 -21.40
C HIS A 133 -3.71 7.97 -20.11
N VAL A 134 -2.55 8.07 -19.47
CA VAL A 134 -2.27 7.40 -18.19
C VAL A 134 -3.19 7.93 -17.10
N LEU A 135 -3.29 9.25 -16.96
CA LEU A 135 -4.15 9.87 -15.94
C LEU A 135 -5.64 9.55 -16.19
N ALA A 136 -6.11 9.63 -17.43
CA ALA A 136 -7.48 9.26 -17.78
C ALA A 136 -7.79 7.77 -17.47
N ASN A 137 -6.82 6.87 -17.67
CA ASN A 137 -6.98 5.47 -17.32
C ASN A 137 -6.96 5.24 -15.80
N GLN A 138 -6.14 5.97 -15.05
CA GLN A 138 -6.15 5.94 -13.58
C GLN A 138 -7.50 6.42 -13.03
N GLU A 139 -8.06 7.52 -13.56
CA GLU A 139 -9.39 8.01 -13.19
C GLU A 139 -10.47 6.97 -13.47
N ARG A 140 -10.49 6.39 -14.68
CA ARG A 140 -11.43 5.30 -15.01
C ARG A 140 -11.28 4.10 -14.08
N TYR A 141 -10.05 3.74 -13.74
CA TYR A 141 -9.77 2.66 -12.80
C TYR A 141 -10.30 2.99 -11.40
N ALA A 142 -10.04 4.19 -10.90
CA ALA A 142 -10.57 4.65 -9.60
C ALA A 142 -12.10 4.65 -9.57
N GLU A 143 -12.76 5.09 -10.64
CA GLU A 143 -14.23 5.06 -10.78
C GLU A 143 -14.78 3.62 -10.81
N ALA A 144 -14.07 2.70 -11.48
CA ALA A 144 -14.44 1.28 -11.48
C ALA A 144 -14.33 0.65 -10.08
N TRP A 145 -13.36 1.12 -9.28
CA TRP A 145 -13.22 0.79 -7.86
C TRP A 145 -14.24 1.54 -7.00
N SER A 146 -15.49 1.11 -7.12
CA SER A 146 -16.46 1.28 -6.03
C SER A 146 -16.15 0.25 -4.94
N ALA A 147 -16.50 0.55 -3.69
CA ALA A 147 -16.32 -0.35 -2.54
C ALA A 147 -17.22 -1.58 -2.69
N LYS A 148 -16.91 -2.45 -3.64
CA LYS A 148 -17.66 -3.63 -4.00
C LYS A 148 -16.77 -4.82 -3.71
N VAL A 149 -17.27 -5.72 -2.89
CA VAL A 149 -16.54 -6.90 -2.45
C VAL A 149 -17.35 -8.13 -2.84
N HIS A 150 -16.74 -9.14 -3.45
CA HIS A 150 -17.45 -10.35 -3.85
C HIS A 150 -17.90 -11.14 -2.62
N GLU A 151 -19.19 -11.24 -2.34
CA GLU A 151 -19.70 -11.82 -1.08
C GLU A 151 -19.26 -13.27 -0.84
N VAL A 152 -19.05 -14.04 -1.92
CA VAL A 152 -18.78 -15.48 -1.83
C VAL A 152 -17.94 -15.96 -3.02
N PRO A 153 -16.96 -16.86 -2.80
CA PRO A 153 -16.10 -17.39 -3.87
C PRO A 153 -16.79 -18.14 -5.04
N TRP A 154 -18.10 -18.39 -4.96
CA TRP A 154 -18.91 -19.13 -5.94
C TRP A 154 -20.22 -18.42 -6.32
N LYS A 155 -20.47 -17.21 -5.80
CA LYS A 155 -21.56 -16.34 -6.26
C LYS A 155 -20.98 -15.02 -6.71
N THR A 156 -21.32 -14.62 -7.93
CA THR A 156 -20.98 -13.33 -8.55
C THR A 156 -21.70 -12.14 -7.90
N GLN A 157 -22.05 -12.23 -6.61
CA GLN A 157 -22.74 -11.18 -5.91
C GLN A 157 -21.69 -10.23 -5.32
N MET A 158 -21.61 -9.03 -5.88
CA MET A 158 -20.83 -7.95 -5.30
C MET A 158 -21.65 -7.32 -4.16
N VAL A 159 -21.13 -7.35 -2.93
CA VAL A 159 -21.63 -6.52 -1.83
C VAL A 159 -21.05 -5.13 -2.01
N ALA A 160 -21.91 -4.15 -2.25
CA ALA A 160 -21.52 -2.76 -2.10
C ALA A 160 -21.38 -2.45 -0.60
N LEU A 161 -20.18 -2.11 -0.17
CA LEU A 161 -19.89 -1.46 1.10
C LEU A 161 -20.17 0.03 0.94
N ASN A 162 -21.19 0.53 1.63
CA ASN A 162 -21.59 1.94 1.56
C ASN A 162 -21.43 2.66 2.90
N ASN A 163 -21.15 1.91 3.96
CA ASN A 163 -21.00 2.45 5.31
C ASN A 163 -20.12 1.55 6.21
N PRO A 164 -19.66 2.07 7.36
CA PRO A 164 -18.87 1.33 8.34
C PRO A 164 -19.57 0.09 8.92
N GLU A 165 -20.89 0.08 9.05
CA GLU A 165 -21.64 -1.06 9.59
C GLU A 165 -21.56 -2.28 8.66
N GLN A 166 -21.69 -2.06 7.35
CA GLN A 166 -21.52 -3.09 6.33
C GLN A 166 -20.09 -3.61 6.30
N LEU A 167 -19.11 -2.71 6.42
CA LEU A 167 -17.69 -3.10 6.54
C LEU A 167 -17.48 -3.98 7.76
N ARG A 168 -17.98 -3.58 8.93
CA ARG A 168 -17.88 -4.35 10.17
C ARG A 168 -18.50 -5.73 10.04
N ALA A 169 -19.72 -5.83 9.51
CA ALA A 169 -20.40 -7.12 9.30
C ALA A 169 -19.58 -8.05 8.41
N LEU A 170 -19.00 -7.51 7.33
CA LEU A 170 -18.15 -8.27 6.43
C LEU A 170 -16.85 -8.72 7.11
N LEU A 171 -16.20 -7.85 7.90
CA LEU A 171 -15.01 -8.19 8.68
C LEU A 171 -15.27 -9.35 9.64
N GLU A 172 -16.42 -9.35 10.34
CA GLU A 172 -16.85 -10.47 11.20
C GLU A 172 -17.02 -11.77 10.40
N GLN A 173 -17.74 -11.69 9.29
CA GLN A 173 -18.02 -12.84 8.44
C GLN A 173 -16.73 -13.48 7.93
N THR A 174 -15.81 -12.68 7.38
CA THR A 174 -14.58 -13.20 6.77
C THR A 174 -13.56 -13.65 7.82
N ALA A 175 -13.50 -13.00 8.98
CA ALA A 175 -12.65 -13.43 10.09
C ALA A 175 -13.10 -14.80 10.65
N ARG A 176 -14.41 -15.02 10.81
CA ARG A 176 -14.95 -16.31 11.27
C ARG A 176 -14.82 -17.42 10.23
N ALA A 177 -14.92 -17.06 8.95
CA ALA A 177 -14.73 -18.00 7.86
C ALA A 177 -13.26 -18.36 7.63
N GLY A 178 -12.32 -17.52 8.09
CA GLY A 178 -10.88 -17.70 7.89
C GLY A 178 -10.44 -17.64 6.43
N ARG A 179 -11.22 -16.99 5.58
CA ARG A 179 -10.97 -16.83 4.14
C ARG A 179 -11.60 -15.55 3.62
N GLY A 180 -10.99 -15.02 2.58
CA GLY A 180 -11.49 -13.83 1.89
C GLY A 180 -12.79 -14.08 1.10
N PRO A 181 -13.52 -13.00 0.79
CA PRO A 181 -14.70 -13.00 -0.08
C PRO A 181 -14.39 -13.41 -1.54
N VAL A 182 -13.18 -13.07 -2.02
CA VAL A 182 -12.85 -13.02 -3.46
C VAL A 182 -12.29 -14.34 -4.03
N THR A 183 -11.74 -15.24 -3.22
CA THR A 183 -11.15 -16.50 -3.72
C THR A 183 -11.38 -17.66 -2.75
N PRO A 184 -11.71 -18.87 -3.24
CA PRO A 184 -11.68 -20.09 -2.42
C PRO A 184 -10.28 -20.38 -1.88
N GLN A 185 -9.26 -19.86 -2.57
CA GLN A 185 -7.84 -19.95 -2.23
C GLN A 185 -7.32 -18.78 -1.40
N GLY A 186 -8.17 -17.81 -1.03
CA GLY A 186 -7.77 -16.71 -0.17
C GLY A 186 -7.40 -17.27 1.21
N ASP A 187 -6.11 -17.26 1.50
CA ASP A 187 -5.54 -18.05 2.59
C ASP A 187 -5.73 -17.42 3.98
N HIS A 188 -6.16 -16.15 4.03
CA HIS A 188 -6.38 -15.39 5.25
C HIS A 188 -7.69 -14.58 5.17
N GLY A 189 -8.29 -14.31 6.34
CA GLY A 189 -9.62 -13.71 6.44
C GLY A 189 -9.74 -12.30 5.84
N TRP A 190 -8.68 -11.48 5.91
CA TRP A 190 -8.75 -10.05 5.57
C TRP A 190 -7.81 -9.62 4.42
N ASP A 191 -7.23 -10.55 3.66
CA ASP A 191 -6.35 -10.24 2.52
C ASP A 191 -7.01 -9.36 1.45
N TRP A 192 -8.33 -9.50 1.30
CA TRP A 192 -9.13 -8.71 0.39
C TRP A 192 -9.15 -7.21 0.74
N LEU A 193 -8.84 -6.83 1.97
CA LEU A 193 -8.78 -5.43 2.39
C LEU A 193 -7.65 -4.66 1.73
N VAL A 194 -6.59 -5.32 1.24
CA VAL A 194 -5.40 -4.63 0.72
C VAL A 194 -5.76 -3.65 -0.40
N GLN A 195 -6.53 -4.12 -1.36
CA GLN A 195 -6.97 -3.31 -2.49
C GLN A 195 -8.06 -2.30 -2.06
N GLN A 196 -8.97 -2.70 -1.16
CA GLN A 196 -10.04 -1.80 -0.69
C GLN A 196 -9.48 -0.60 0.10
N VAL A 197 -8.52 -0.82 1.00
CA VAL A 197 -7.87 0.26 1.76
C VAL A 197 -7.00 1.13 0.84
N ALA A 198 -6.37 0.54 -0.18
CA ALA A 198 -5.56 1.30 -1.13
C ALA A 198 -6.42 2.24 -1.99
N PHE A 199 -7.57 1.76 -2.49
CA PHE A 199 -8.32 2.44 -3.54
C PHE A 199 -9.61 3.12 -3.04
N VAL A 200 -10.07 2.84 -1.82
CA VAL A 200 -11.29 3.40 -1.24
C VAL A 200 -10.97 4.12 0.07
N PRO A 201 -10.68 5.44 0.06
CA PRO A 201 -10.15 6.16 1.21
C PRO A 201 -10.98 6.04 2.50
N TRP A 202 -12.32 6.05 2.38
CA TRP A 202 -13.20 5.92 3.55
C TRP A 202 -13.06 4.56 4.23
N VAL A 203 -12.73 3.48 3.50
CA VAL A 203 -12.52 2.14 4.08
C VAL A 203 -11.32 2.14 5.01
N GLY A 204 -10.21 2.79 4.61
CA GLY A 204 -9.02 2.92 5.48
C GLY A 204 -9.34 3.68 6.78
N GLN A 205 -10.10 4.77 6.68
CA GLN A 205 -10.55 5.55 7.84
C GLN A 205 -11.50 4.75 8.74
N ALA A 206 -12.52 4.11 8.17
CA ALA A 206 -13.46 3.31 8.94
C ALA A 206 -12.78 2.11 9.61
N LEU A 207 -11.82 1.48 8.93
CA LEU A 207 -11.05 0.40 9.50
C LEU A 207 -10.28 0.91 10.75
N ALA A 208 -9.73 2.15 10.72
CA ALA A 208 -8.99 2.80 11.82
C ALA A 208 -9.76 2.73 13.14
N GLU A 209 -11.06 2.94 13.03
CA GLU A 209 -12.01 2.93 14.14
C GLU A 209 -12.47 1.52 14.53
N LEU A 210 -12.52 0.60 13.57
CA LEU A 210 -12.99 -0.78 13.77
C LEU A 210 -11.90 -1.72 14.35
N LEU A 211 -10.62 -1.42 14.14
CA LEU A 211 -9.54 -2.29 14.62
C LEU A 211 -9.51 -2.47 16.16
N PRO A 212 -9.67 -1.43 16.99
CA PRO A 212 -9.75 -1.59 18.44
C PRO A 212 -10.86 -2.57 18.86
N TRP A 213 -12.01 -2.50 18.19
CA TRP A 213 -13.13 -3.40 18.40
C TRP A 213 -12.75 -4.84 18.00
N ALA A 214 -12.17 -5.05 16.82
CA ALA A 214 -11.77 -6.38 16.36
C ALA A 214 -10.74 -7.04 17.28
N LEU A 215 -9.75 -6.27 17.74
CA LEU A 215 -8.69 -6.74 18.64
C LEU A 215 -9.17 -7.04 20.07
N THR A 216 -10.40 -6.67 20.45
CA THR A 216 -10.90 -6.86 21.83
C THR A 216 -12.14 -7.75 21.91
N THR A 217 -12.79 -8.07 20.78
CA THR A 217 -14.07 -8.77 20.76
C THR A 217 -13.94 -10.28 20.93
N ASP A 218 -13.33 -10.96 19.96
CA ASP A 218 -13.14 -12.41 19.99
C ASP A 218 -11.84 -12.82 19.33
N ALA A 219 -11.42 -14.05 19.60
CA ALA A 219 -10.15 -14.57 19.13
C ALA A 219 -10.06 -14.56 17.59
N GLY A 220 -11.11 -14.99 16.88
CA GLY A 220 -11.13 -15.05 15.42
C GLY A 220 -10.95 -13.69 14.75
N LEU A 221 -11.65 -12.66 15.26
CA LEU A 221 -11.48 -11.27 14.83
C LEU A 221 -10.08 -10.75 15.14
N GLY A 222 -9.59 -10.98 16.36
CA GLY A 222 -8.26 -10.56 16.78
C GLY A 222 -7.15 -11.17 15.92
N TYR A 223 -7.31 -12.42 15.52
CA TYR A 223 -6.37 -13.11 14.63
C TYR A 223 -6.39 -12.54 13.22
N ALA A 224 -7.58 -12.30 12.64
CA ALA A 224 -7.69 -11.67 11.33
C ALA A 224 -7.05 -10.28 11.31
N ALA A 225 -7.29 -9.51 12.38
CA ALA A 225 -6.71 -8.18 12.56
C ALA A 225 -5.18 -8.22 12.63
N LEU A 226 -4.59 -9.07 13.49
CA LEU A 226 -3.13 -9.18 13.60
C LEU A 226 -2.48 -9.72 12.33
N ASP A 227 -3.11 -10.65 11.64
CA ASP A 227 -2.62 -11.17 10.36
C ASP A 227 -2.61 -10.08 9.28
N TYR A 228 -3.70 -9.31 9.18
CA TYR A 228 -3.79 -8.16 8.28
C TYR A 228 -2.74 -7.08 8.60
N LEU A 229 -2.56 -6.73 9.87
CA LEU A 229 -1.58 -5.72 10.30
C LEU A 229 -0.16 -6.06 9.84
N LEU A 230 0.19 -7.33 9.71
CA LEU A 230 1.51 -7.77 9.22
C LEU A 230 1.71 -7.55 7.71
N ILE A 231 0.67 -7.17 6.97
CA ILE A 231 0.82 -6.64 5.61
C ILE A 231 1.55 -5.28 5.64
N GLY A 232 1.46 -4.55 6.76
CA GLY A 232 2.14 -3.27 6.96
C GLY A 232 1.48 -2.09 6.24
N GLN A 233 0.37 -2.30 5.54
CA GLN A 233 -0.37 -1.24 4.85
C GLN A 233 -0.96 -0.25 5.85
N ASP A 234 -0.56 1.01 5.72
CA ASP A 234 -0.92 2.12 6.59
C ASP A 234 -0.71 1.77 8.08
N ALA A 235 0.36 1.01 8.38
CA ALA A 235 0.75 0.57 9.71
C ALA A 235 0.69 1.70 10.77
N TRP A 236 1.04 2.91 10.35
CA TRP A 236 1.08 4.12 11.17
C TRP A 236 -0.29 4.46 11.82
N LEU A 237 -1.42 4.16 11.15
CA LEU A 237 -2.77 4.38 11.70
C LEU A 237 -3.05 3.51 12.93
N TRP A 238 -2.36 2.38 13.03
CA TRP A 238 -2.70 1.30 13.97
C TRP A 238 -1.75 1.19 15.15
N LEU A 239 -0.59 1.85 15.07
CA LEU A 239 0.47 1.74 16.08
C LEU A 239 -0.05 2.02 17.49
N ASP A 240 -0.83 3.09 17.68
CA ASP A 240 -1.36 3.45 18.99
C ASP A 240 -2.44 2.47 19.47
N CYS A 241 -3.24 1.93 18.56
CA CYS A 241 -4.20 0.87 18.87
C CYS A 241 -3.46 -0.38 19.39
N VAL A 242 -2.43 -0.83 18.68
CA VAL A 242 -1.64 -2.01 19.06
C VAL A 242 -0.88 -1.77 20.38
N ARG A 243 -0.34 -0.57 20.61
CA ARG A 243 0.30 -0.20 21.88
C ARG A 243 -0.65 -0.28 23.06
N ARG A 244 -1.87 0.26 22.93
CA ARG A 244 -2.90 0.19 23.99
C ARG A 244 -3.36 -1.23 24.23
N TRP A 245 -3.56 -2.00 23.16
CA TRP A 245 -3.86 -3.43 23.24
C TRP A 245 -2.76 -4.20 23.96
N ARG A 246 -1.48 -3.91 23.71
CA ARG A 246 -0.35 -4.55 24.40
C ARG A 246 -0.31 -4.25 25.89
N GLN A 247 -0.72 -3.05 26.29
CA GLN A 247 -0.81 -2.68 27.70
C GLN A 247 -1.93 -3.45 28.42
N ASN A 248 -3.02 -3.75 27.73
CA ASN A 248 -4.17 -4.49 28.26
C ASN A 248 -4.57 -5.63 27.31
N PRO A 249 -3.74 -6.69 27.21
CA PRO A 249 -3.96 -7.71 26.20
C PRO A 249 -5.21 -8.55 26.53
N PRO A 250 -6.05 -8.86 25.54
CA PRO A 250 -7.19 -9.74 25.72
C PRO A 250 -6.71 -11.15 26.08
N TRP A 251 -7.61 -11.92 26.70
CA TRP A 251 -7.31 -13.27 27.18
C TRP A 251 -6.74 -14.20 26.09
N TRP A 252 -7.15 -14.02 24.84
CA TRP A 252 -6.71 -14.84 23.71
C TRP A 252 -5.31 -14.50 23.21
N ALA A 253 -4.70 -13.38 23.61
CA ALA A 253 -3.36 -12.97 23.18
C ALA A 253 -2.28 -14.01 23.50
N ARG A 254 -2.47 -14.78 24.58
CA ARG A 254 -1.58 -15.86 25.01
C ARG A 254 -1.76 -17.16 24.23
N THR A 255 -2.67 -17.19 23.26
CA THR A 255 -2.90 -18.39 22.45
C THR A 255 -1.65 -18.70 21.62
N PRO A 256 -1.18 -19.96 21.60
CA PRO A 256 -0.02 -20.33 20.79
C PRO A 256 -0.26 -20.12 19.29
N LEU A 257 0.73 -19.61 18.55
CA LEU A 257 0.64 -19.38 17.10
C LEU A 257 0.46 -20.65 16.27
N LYS A 258 0.86 -21.80 16.82
CA LYS A 258 0.61 -23.12 16.22
C LYS A 258 -0.88 -23.48 16.19
N ASN A 259 -1.69 -22.85 17.03
CA ASN A 259 -3.13 -23.07 17.08
C ASN A 259 -3.82 -22.17 16.07
N ARG A 260 -4.47 -22.80 15.10
CA ARG A 260 -5.32 -22.10 14.13
C ARG A 260 -6.72 -21.85 14.72
N PRO A 261 -7.37 -20.73 14.35
CA PRO A 261 -8.74 -20.48 14.75
C PRO A 261 -9.69 -21.47 14.07
N LYS A 262 -10.86 -21.71 14.66
CA LYS A 262 -11.88 -22.58 14.04
C LYS A 262 -12.31 -21.98 12.69
N GLY A 263 -12.35 -22.81 11.64
CA GLY A 263 -12.73 -22.40 10.28
C GLY A 263 -11.57 -22.01 9.38
N TRP A 264 -10.40 -21.68 9.95
CA TRP A 264 -9.22 -21.29 9.17
C TRP A 264 -8.49 -22.49 8.58
N THR A 265 -8.07 -22.36 7.32
CA THR A 265 -7.26 -23.37 6.62
C THR A 265 -5.77 -23.22 6.95
N ARG A 266 -5.28 -21.99 7.06
CA ARG A 266 -3.88 -21.64 7.39
C ARG A 266 -3.70 -21.10 8.81
N ARG A 267 -2.44 -21.09 9.25
CA ARG A 267 -1.99 -20.37 10.45
C ARG A 267 -1.75 -18.91 10.10
N ALA A 268 -1.62 -18.05 11.12
CA ALA A 268 -1.23 -16.67 10.91
C ALA A 268 0.11 -16.55 10.15
N ARG A 269 0.25 -15.46 9.40
CA ARG A 269 1.51 -15.00 8.82
C ARG A 269 2.59 -14.98 9.91
N HIS A 270 3.80 -15.37 9.54
CA HIS A 270 4.94 -15.50 10.47
C HIS A 270 4.79 -16.55 11.59
N SER A 271 3.79 -17.43 11.56
CA SER A 271 3.70 -18.58 12.48
C SER A 271 4.85 -19.60 12.35
N HIS A 272 5.70 -19.45 11.34
CA HIS A 272 6.93 -20.22 11.14
C HIS A 272 8.16 -19.59 11.82
N ASP A 273 8.05 -18.34 12.28
CA ASP A 273 9.14 -17.68 13.01
C ASP A 273 9.24 -18.28 14.41
N SER A 274 10.35 -18.95 14.70
CA SER A 274 10.58 -19.62 15.98
C SER A 274 10.71 -18.66 17.15
N ALA A 275 10.96 -17.37 16.90
CA ALA A 275 10.99 -16.34 17.93
C ALA A 275 9.58 -15.90 18.39
N LEU A 276 8.52 -16.27 17.64
CA LEU A 276 7.14 -15.89 17.94
C LEU A 276 6.38 -17.10 18.45
N THR A 277 5.86 -17.03 19.67
CA THR A 277 5.20 -18.14 20.35
C THR A 277 3.69 -17.96 20.46
N THR A 278 3.23 -16.72 20.61
CA THR A 278 1.84 -16.34 20.84
C THR A 278 1.38 -15.24 19.89
N TYR A 279 0.08 -15.03 19.79
CA TYR A 279 -0.48 -13.90 19.04
C TYR A 279 -0.06 -12.54 19.62
N GLY A 280 0.21 -12.46 20.93
CA GLY A 280 0.84 -11.29 21.56
C GLY A 280 2.21 -10.96 20.96
N ASP A 281 2.99 -11.96 20.55
CA ASP A 281 4.30 -11.75 19.95
C ASP A 281 4.19 -11.15 18.54
N LEU A 282 3.11 -11.44 17.80
CA LEU A 282 2.85 -10.79 16.51
C LEU A 282 2.59 -9.29 16.66
N ALA A 283 1.85 -8.88 17.69
CA ALA A 283 1.63 -7.47 17.98
C ALA A 283 2.95 -6.74 18.33
N LEU A 284 3.83 -7.40 19.11
CA LEU A 284 5.15 -6.88 19.41
C LEU A 284 6.03 -6.79 18.15
N ARG A 285 5.94 -7.78 17.26
CA ARG A 285 6.65 -7.78 15.99
C ARG A 285 6.19 -6.62 15.11
N PHE A 286 4.89 -6.39 15.01
CA PHE A 286 4.31 -5.25 14.31
C PHE A 286 4.84 -3.92 14.87
N GLU A 287 4.80 -3.73 16.20
CA GLU A 287 5.34 -2.53 16.84
C GLU A 287 6.85 -2.37 16.59
N THR A 288 7.61 -3.46 16.57
CA THR A 288 9.05 -3.43 16.30
C THR A 288 9.35 -3.01 14.86
N LEU A 289 8.59 -3.52 13.90
CA LEU A 289 8.75 -3.21 12.47
C LEU A 289 8.34 -1.78 12.14
N HIS A 290 7.25 -1.29 12.72
CA HIS A 290 6.63 -0.04 12.30
C HIS A 290 6.77 1.11 13.32
N GLY A 291 7.10 0.82 14.58
CA GLY A 291 7.11 1.81 15.66
C GLY A 291 8.21 2.88 15.58
N ARG A 292 9.15 2.74 14.65
CA ARG A 292 10.22 3.73 14.37
C ARG A 292 9.88 4.68 13.22
N GLN A 293 8.77 4.44 12.54
CA GLN A 293 8.32 5.25 11.41
C GLN A 293 7.53 6.47 11.91
N GLY A 294 7.65 7.59 11.19
CA GLY A 294 6.93 8.84 11.50
C GLY A 294 6.42 9.52 10.23
N PRO A 295 5.55 10.54 10.37
CA PRO A 295 5.04 11.31 9.24
C PRO A 295 6.17 12.08 8.54
N PRO A 296 6.05 12.39 7.25
CA PRO A 296 7.05 13.15 6.53
C PRO A 296 7.00 14.64 6.92
N LEU A 297 8.13 15.33 6.73
CA LEU A 297 8.17 16.79 6.68
C LEU A 297 7.86 17.26 5.24
N LEU A 298 6.92 18.20 5.11
CA LEU A 298 6.62 18.87 3.84
C LEU A 298 7.47 20.14 3.71
N ASP A 299 8.73 19.96 3.34
CA ASP A 299 9.77 21.00 3.30
C ASP A 299 10.04 21.57 1.89
N LEU A 300 9.38 21.04 0.87
CA LEU A 300 9.30 21.66 -0.44
C LEU A 300 8.19 22.72 -0.40
N ALA A 301 8.48 23.91 -0.91
CA ALA A 301 7.56 25.04 -0.86
C ALA A 301 6.17 24.65 -1.42
N PRO A 302 5.07 25.08 -0.77
CA PRO A 302 3.78 25.06 -1.44
C PRO A 302 3.85 25.99 -2.67
N PRO A 303 3.06 25.70 -3.72
CA PRO A 303 2.98 26.58 -4.88
C PRO A 303 2.61 28.02 -4.51
#